data_AF-A0A1A0N1D5-F1
#
_entry.id   AF-A0A1A0N1D5-F1
#
_cell.length_a   1.000
_cell.length_b   1.000
_cell.length_c   1.000
_cell.angle_alpha   90.00
_cell.angle_beta   90.00
_cell.angle_gamma   90.00
#
_symmetry.space_group_name_H-M   'P 1'
#
loop_
_entity.id
_entity.type
_entity.pdbx_description
1 polymer ?
#
loop_
_entity_poly.entity_id
_entity_poly.type
_entity_poly.pdbx_seq_one_letter_code
_entity_poly.pdbx_strand_id
1 'polypeptide(L)'
;MAEQEWHFAKIEQTIGDLKDEHKRLNDILVEERARIQMVSSDIWHGTAREGWQAAERSWGEKADAALESLNKLIGAIQGGHDSMESAEGKLKGKFG
;
A
#
# COMPACT_ATOMS: atom_id res chain seq x y z
N MET A 1 -1.80 22.86 -23.49
CA MET A 1 -3.02 22.31 -22.89
C MET A 1 -2.99 20.77 -22.89
N ALA A 2 -2.75 20.11 -24.03
CA ALA A 2 -2.80 18.63 -24.11
C ALA A 2 -1.70 17.86 -23.34
N GLU A 3 -0.51 18.43 -23.16
CA GLU A 3 0.63 17.70 -22.55
C GLU A 3 0.47 17.55 -21.02
N GLN A 4 0.03 18.61 -20.32
CA GLN A 4 -0.22 18.58 -18.87
C GLN A 4 -1.42 17.69 -18.52
N GLU A 5 -2.55 17.81 -19.23
CA GLU A 5 -3.74 16.98 -19.02
C GLU A 5 -3.44 15.48 -19.21
N TRP A 6 -2.55 15.11 -20.16
CA TRP A 6 -2.08 13.73 -20.33
C TRP A 6 -1.23 13.23 -19.16
N HIS A 7 -0.41 14.09 -18.56
CA HIS A 7 0.40 13.72 -17.40
C HIS A 7 -0.45 13.47 -16.14
N PHE A 8 -1.53 14.24 -15.91
CA PHE A 8 -2.45 14.02 -14.79
C PHE A 8 -3.17 12.68 -14.91
N ALA A 9 -3.77 12.37 -16.07
CA ALA A 9 -4.45 11.10 -16.30
C ALA A 9 -3.54 9.88 -16.07
N LYS A 10 -2.25 9.98 -16.43
CA LYS A 10 -1.28 8.90 -16.19
C LYS A 10 -0.95 8.74 -14.70
N ILE A 11 -0.90 9.84 -13.94
CA ILE A 11 -0.69 9.80 -12.49
C ILE A 11 -1.90 9.15 -11.81
N GLU A 12 -3.13 9.52 -12.19
CA GLU A 12 -4.35 8.90 -11.67
C GLU A 12 -4.39 7.39 -11.92
N GLN A 13 -4.05 6.97 -13.14
CA GLN A 13 -3.94 5.55 -13.48
C GLN A 13 -2.91 4.86 -12.58
N THR A 14 -1.72 5.45 -12.41
CA THR A 14 -0.65 4.90 -11.57
C THR A 14 -1.08 4.77 -10.11
N ILE A 15 -1.82 5.75 -9.57
CA ILE A 15 -2.40 5.68 -8.22
C ILE A 15 -3.40 4.51 -8.12
N GLY A 16 -4.22 4.31 -9.15
CA GLY A 16 -5.13 3.17 -9.25
C GLY A 16 -4.39 1.83 -9.20
N ASP A 17 -3.40 1.65 -10.07
CA ASP A 17 -2.57 0.44 -10.12
C ASP A 17 -1.88 0.15 -8.77
N LEU A 18 -1.37 1.19 -8.09
CA LEU A 18 -0.76 1.06 -6.77
C LEU A 18 -1.77 0.66 -5.68
N LYS A 19 -3.01 1.15 -5.74
CA LYS A 19 -4.08 0.75 -4.81
C LYS A 19 -4.48 -0.71 -5.01
N ASP A 20 -4.57 -1.16 -6.26
CA ASP A 20 -4.87 -2.55 -6.58
C ASP A 20 -3.75 -3.48 -6.12
N GLU A 21 -2.49 -3.11 -6.34
CA GLU A 21 -1.35 -3.89 -5.84
C GLU A 21 -1.29 -3.88 -4.30
N HIS A 22 -1.57 -2.76 -3.63
CA HIS A 22 -1.68 -2.71 -2.17
C HIS A 22 -2.73 -3.72 -1.66
N LYS A 23 -3.91 -3.75 -2.29
CA LYS A 23 -4.97 -4.71 -1.96
C LYS A 23 -4.50 -6.15 -2.17
N ARG A 24 -3.88 -6.44 -3.31
CA ARG A 24 -3.34 -7.77 -3.63
C ARG A 24 -2.30 -8.23 -2.60
N LEU A 25 -1.37 -7.36 -2.21
CA LEU A 25 -0.36 -7.67 -1.19
C LEU A 25 -0.99 -7.92 0.18
N ASN A 26 -2.02 -7.15 0.55
CA ASN A 26 -2.77 -7.39 1.78
C ASN A 26 -3.47 -8.76 1.77
N ASP A 27 -4.11 -9.14 0.67
CA ASP A 27 -4.78 -10.44 0.55
C ASP A 27 -3.76 -11.60 0.67
N ILE A 28 -2.59 -11.48 0.02
CA ILE A 28 -1.49 -12.44 0.16
C ILE A 28 -1.03 -12.55 1.62
N LEU A 29 -0.88 -11.42 2.32
CA LEU A 29 -0.44 -11.44 3.72
C LEU A 29 -1.47 -12.09 4.65
N VAL A 30 -2.77 -11.91 4.39
CA VAL A 30 -3.82 -12.62 5.12
C VAL A 30 -3.74 -14.13 4.89
N GLU A 31 -3.55 -14.56 3.64
CA GLU A 31 -3.41 -15.99 3.32
C GLU A 31 -2.17 -16.61 3.98
N GLU A 32 -1.01 -15.94 3.90
CA GLU A 32 0.22 -16.46 4.48
C GLU A 32 0.14 -16.51 6.02
N ARG A 33 -0.51 -15.53 6.67
CA ARG A 33 -0.82 -15.60 8.11
C ARG A 33 -1.65 -16.81 8.46
N ALA A 34 -2.69 -17.10 7.69
CA ALA A 34 -3.54 -18.27 7.92
C ALA A 34 -2.74 -19.59 7.76
N ARG A 35 -1.87 -19.68 6.75
CA ARG A 35 -0.99 -20.84 6.54
C ARG A 35 -0.01 -21.03 7.69
N ILE A 36 0.62 -19.96 8.16
CA ILE A 36 1.54 -19.98 9.31
C ILE A 36 0.81 -20.48 10.56
N GLN A 37 -0.42 -20.02 10.81
CA GLN A 37 -1.22 -20.45 11.96
C GLN A 37 -1.60 -21.92 11.89
N MET A 38 -1.97 -22.44 10.71
CA MET A 38 -2.26 -23.87 10.54
C MET A 38 -1.04 -24.75 10.83
N VAL A 39 0.16 -24.32 10.42
CA VAL A 39 1.40 -25.07 10.67
C VAL A 39 1.81 -24.98 12.14
N SER A 40 1.60 -23.83 12.78
CA SER A 40 2.05 -23.57 14.15
C SER A 40 1.20 -24.26 15.21
N SER A 41 -0.11 -24.47 14.95
CA SER A 41 -0.99 -25.18 15.88
C SER A 41 -0.62 -26.65 16.05
N ASP A 42 -0.13 -27.29 14.98
CA ASP A 42 -0.06 -28.75 14.89
C ASP A 42 1.35 -29.32 15.09
N ILE A 43 2.40 -28.51 14.88
CA ILE A 43 3.80 -29.01 14.82
C ILE A 43 4.66 -28.54 15.99
N TRP A 44 4.39 -27.35 16.54
CA TRP A 44 5.30 -26.70 17.48
C TRP A 44 4.75 -26.72 18.92
N HIS A 45 5.52 -27.33 19.83
CA HIS A 45 5.22 -27.41 21.27
C HIS A 45 6.41 -26.90 22.10
N GLY A 46 6.15 -26.50 23.36
CA GLY A 46 7.19 -26.04 24.29
C GLY A 46 7.92 -24.77 23.82
N THR A 47 9.20 -24.62 24.16
CA THR A 47 10.04 -23.46 23.82
C THR A 47 10.17 -23.20 22.32
N ALA A 48 10.04 -24.24 21.48
CA ALA A 48 10.06 -24.10 20.03
C ALA A 48 8.82 -23.35 19.51
N ARG A 49 7.66 -23.49 20.20
CA ARG A 49 6.45 -22.71 19.92
C ARG A 49 6.63 -21.24 20.26
N GLU A 50 7.27 -20.92 21.38
CA GLU A 50 7.53 -19.54 21.79
C GLU A 50 8.46 -18.83 20.80
N GLY A 51 9.54 -19.50 20.38
CA GLY A 51 10.45 -18.99 19.34
C GLY A 51 9.75 -18.77 18.00
N TRP A 52 8.89 -19.70 17.60
CA TRP A 52 8.07 -19.57 16.39
C TRP A 52 7.08 -18.39 16.48
N GLN A 53 6.36 -18.26 17.59
CA GLN A 53 5.41 -17.16 17.81
C GLN A 53 6.10 -15.78 17.79
N ALA A 54 7.31 -15.69 18.35
CA ALA A 54 8.10 -14.46 18.27
C ALA A 54 8.50 -14.12 16.84
N ALA A 55 8.92 -15.12 16.06
CA ALA A 55 9.26 -14.94 14.64
C ALA A 55 8.03 -14.57 13.79
N GLU A 56 6.89 -15.25 13.99
CA GLU A 56 5.61 -14.95 13.34
C GLU A 56 5.18 -13.51 13.60
N ARG A 57 5.23 -13.08 14.87
CA ARG A 57 4.89 -11.71 15.26
C ARG A 57 5.81 -10.69 14.61
N SER A 58 7.13 -10.90 14.67
CA SER A 58 8.10 -9.98 14.08
C SER A 58 7.94 -9.86 12.56
N TRP A 59 7.67 -10.98 11.89
CA TRP A 59 7.36 -10.97 10.46
C TRP A 59 6.06 -10.21 10.17
N GLY A 60 4.99 -10.46 10.94
CA GLY A 60 3.71 -9.78 10.80
C GLY A 60 3.82 -8.26 10.96
N GLU A 61 4.54 -7.80 11.98
CA GLU A 61 4.77 -6.37 12.24
C GLU A 61 5.53 -5.69 11.08
N LYS A 62 6.54 -6.36 10.52
CA LYS A 62 7.30 -5.85 9.36
C LYS A 62 6.44 -5.78 8.10
N ALA A 63 5.59 -6.79 7.88
CA ALA A 63 4.68 -6.83 6.75
C ALA A 63 3.63 -5.71 6.82
N ASP A 64 3.03 -5.50 8.00
CA ASP A 64 2.07 -4.40 8.21
C ASP A 64 2.74 -3.03 8.00
N ALA A 65 3.96 -2.84 8.50
CA ALA A 65 4.72 -1.60 8.31
C ALA A 65 5.03 -1.31 6.83
N ALA A 66 5.30 -2.36 6.03
CA ALA A 66 5.52 -2.22 4.59
C ALA A 66 4.24 -1.81 3.86
N LEU A 67 3.11 -2.46 4.17
CA LEU A 67 1.79 -2.08 3.62
C LEU A 67 1.43 -0.64 4.00
N GLU A 68 1.63 -0.25 5.26
CA GLU A 68 1.35 1.11 5.73
C GLU A 68 2.22 2.14 5.00
N SER A 69 3.49 1.82 4.75
CA SER A 69 4.39 2.68 3.99
C SER A 69 3.96 2.84 2.54
N LEU A 70 3.49 1.77 1.89
CA LEU A 70 2.91 1.82 0.55
C LEU A 70 1.65 2.69 0.53
N ASN A 71 0.76 2.55 1.51
CA ASN A 71 -0.44 3.38 1.62
C ASN A 71 -0.09 4.87 1.82
N LYS A 72 0.91 5.18 2.65
CA LYS A 72 1.43 6.55 2.81
C LYS A 72 1.99 7.12 1.51
N LEU A 73 2.72 6.31 0.74
CA LEU A 73 3.24 6.72 -0.57
C LEU A 73 2.11 7.04 -1.55
N ILE A 74 1.11 6.16 -1.63
CA ILE A 74 -0.10 6.39 -2.46
C ILE A 74 -0.77 7.72 -2.07
N GLY A 75 -0.97 7.94 -0.76
CA GLY A 75 -1.56 9.18 -0.26
C GLY A 75 -0.73 10.43 -0.58
N ALA A 76 0.60 10.35 -0.49
CA ALA A 76 1.48 11.46 -0.83
C ALA A 76 1.44 11.81 -2.33
N ILE A 77 1.43 10.80 -3.21
CA ILE A 77 1.31 10.99 -4.66
C ILE A 77 -0.05 11.60 -4.99
N GLN A 78 -1.14 11.08 -4.41
CA GLN A 78 -2.49 11.60 -4.62
C GLN A 78 -2.64 13.04 -4.11
N GLY A 79 -2.16 13.34 -2.90
CA GLY A 79 -2.22 14.72 -2.37
C GLY A 79 -1.41 15.71 -3.21
N GLY A 80 -0.25 15.29 -3.74
CA GLY A 80 0.53 16.09 -4.68
C GLY A 80 -0.19 16.34 -6.00
N HIS A 81 -0.81 15.29 -6.56
CA HIS A 81 -1.63 15.36 -7.77
C HIS A 81 -2.78 16.36 -7.62
N ASP A 82 -3.60 16.22 -6.58
CA ASP A 82 -4.78 17.06 -6.33
C ASP A 82 -4.38 18.54 -6.14
N SER A 83 -3.22 18.78 -5.49
CA SER A 83 -2.68 20.12 -5.29
C SER A 83 -2.24 20.78 -6.61
N MET A 84 -1.61 20.01 -7.50
CA MET A 84 -1.16 20.47 -8.81
C MET A 84 -2.35 20.74 -9.75
N GLU A 85 -3.34 19.86 -9.78
CA GLU A 85 -4.56 20.04 -10.58
C GLU A 85 -5.33 21.31 -10.13
N SER A 86 -5.48 21.50 -8.82
CA SER A 86 -6.12 22.70 -8.26
C SER A 86 -5.38 23.99 -8.63
N ALA A 87 -4.04 23.97 -8.63
CA ALA A 87 -3.23 25.12 -9.02
C ALA A 87 -3.37 25.44 -10.51
N GLU A 88 -3.40 24.44 -11.38
CA GLU A 88 -3.62 24.63 -12.82
C GLU A 88 -5.01 25.21 -13.11
N GLY A 89 -6.07 24.69 -12.48
CA GLY A 89 -7.43 25.22 -12.62
C GLY A 89 -7.53 26.70 -12.21
N LYS A 90 -6.86 27.09 -11.11
CA LYS A 90 -6.80 28.49 -10.66
C LYS A 90 -6.04 29.39 -11.63
N LEU A 91 -5.02 28.89 -12.32
CA LEU A 91 -4.28 29.65 -13.33
C LEU A 91 -5.13 29.83 -14.60
N LYS A 92 -5.76 28.76 -15.12
CA LYS A 92 -6.65 28.84 -16.29
C LYS A 92 -7.78 29.85 -16.08
N GLY A 93 -8.41 29.89 -14.90
CA GLY A 93 -9.49 30.84 -14.58
C GLY A 93 -9.06 32.31 -14.42
N LYS A 94 -7.76 32.61 -14.31
CA LYS A 94 -7.25 34.00 -14.24
C LYS A 94 -6.88 34.59 -15.60
N PHE A 95 -6.70 33.75 -16.62
CA PHE A 95 -6.29 34.16 -17.97
C PHE A 95 -7.35 33.86 -19.03
N GLY A 96 -8.52 33.35 -18.62
CA GLY A 96 -9.71 33.16 -19.46
C GLY A 96 -10.72 34.29 -19.31
#